data_AF-A0A381Y0I9-F1
#
_entry.id   AF-A0A381Y0I9-F1
#
_cell.length_a   1.000
_cell.length_b   1.000
_cell.length_c   1.000
_cell.angle_alpha   90.00
_cell.angle_beta   90.00
_cell.angle_gamma   90.00
#
_symmetry.space_group_name_H-M   'P 1'
#
loop_
_entity.id
_entity.type
_entity.pdbx_description
1 polymer ?
#
loop_
_entity_poly.entity_id
_entity_poly.type
_entity_poly.pdbx_seq_one_letter_code
_entity_poly.pdbx_strand_id
1 'polypeptide(L)'
;MATKAEHITALKAEYSSLTKLADGVRSTLSDSEYEATIDDWATTRAAEDVRKALIESGGETANYAELRTSVHSGHGYKSLPDQLDQLYHDIDDGKLDKTGAWYLGVKAVKDKYTKPA
;
A
#
# COMPACT_ATOMS: atom_id res chain seq x y z
N MET A 1 -2.92 -9.29 -10.30
CA MET A 1 -1.74 -8.39 -10.18
C MET A 1 -0.76 -8.82 -11.23
N ALA A 2 -0.19 -7.88 -11.98
CA ALA A 2 0.74 -8.25 -13.02
C ALA A 2 2.06 -8.71 -12.38
N THR A 3 2.64 -9.75 -12.96
CA THR A 3 3.95 -10.28 -12.61
C THR A 3 5.05 -9.30 -13.06
N LYS A 4 6.24 -9.44 -12.49
CA LYS A 4 7.41 -8.67 -12.93
C LYS A 4 7.68 -8.84 -14.43
N ALA A 5 7.53 -10.04 -14.98
CA ALA A 5 7.75 -10.31 -16.40
C ALA A 5 6.73 -9.58 -17.31
N GLU A 6 5.47 -9.49 -16.89
CA GLU A 6 4.44 -8.70 -17.57
C GLU A 6 4.77 -7.20 -17.51
N HIS A 7 5.22 -6.71 -16.35
CA HIS A 7 5.68 -5.32 -16.21
C HIS A 7 6.90 -5.00 -17.08
N ILE A 8 7.89 -5.91 -17.15
CA ILE A 8 9.04 -5.77 -18.06
C ILE A 8 8.55 -5.66 -19.51
N THR A 9 7.66 -6.55 -19.93
CA THR A 9 7.13 -6.55 -21.30
C THR A 9 6.42 -5.24 -21.63
N ALA A 10 5.57 -4.74 -20.73
CA ALA A 10 4.88 -3.47 -20.90
C ALA A 10 5.85 -2.28 -20.94
N LEU A 11 6.82 -2.25 -20.02
CA LEU A 11 7.82 -1.18 -19.93
C LEU A 11 8.70 -1.11 -21.19
N LYS A 12 9.13 -2.25 -21.75
CA LYS A 12 9.91 -2.27 -22.99
C LYS A 12 9.10 -1.82 -24.21
N ALA A 13 7.79 -2.06 -24.22
CA ALA A 13 6.90 -1.58 -25.27
C ALA A 13 6.68 -0.06 -25.18
N GLU A 14 6.63 0.48 -23.96
CA GLU A 14 6.44 1.91 -23.70
C GLU A 14 7.74 2.72 -23.90
N TYR A 15 8.87 2.19 -23.45
CA TYR A 15 10.17 2.85 -23.43
C TYR A 15 11.16 2.10 -24.29
N SER A 16 11.13 2.28 -25.61
CA SER A 16 12.09 1.63 -26.52
C SER A 16 13.55 2.07 -26.34
N SER A 17 13.80 3.23 -25.69
CA SER A 17 15.11 3.70 -25.27
C SER A 17 15.00 4.64 -24.08
N LEU A 18 16.07 4.74 -23.29
CA LEU A 18 16.17 5.64 -22.14
C LEU A 18 17.44 6.50 -22.27
N THR A 19 17.42 7.68 -21.68
CA THR A 19 18.57 8.59 -21.66
C THR A 19 18.95 8.97 -20.24
N LYS A 20 20.24 9.19 -20.02
CA LYS A 20 20.80 9.79 -18.80
C LYS A 20 21.37 11.16 -19.09
N LEU A 21 21.41 12.01 -18.07
CA LEU A 21 22.10 13.30 -18.09
C LEU A 21 23.32 13.19 -17.18
N ALA A 22 24.52 13.33 -17.74
CA ALA A 22 25.78 13.37 -17.00
C ALA A 22 26.57 14.60 -17.45
N ASP A 23 27.02 15.42 -16.49
CA ASP A 23 27.79 16.64 -16.75
C ASP A 23 27.16 17.59 -17.78
N GLY A 24 25.83 17.69 -17.78
CA GLY A 24 25.07 18.51 -18.72
C GLY A 24 24.89 17.92 -20.12
N VAL A 25 25.43 16.72 -20.39
CA VAL A 25 25.29 16.01 -21.66
C VAL A 25 24.26 14.89 -21.53
N ARG A 26 23.27 14.87 -22.44
CA ARG A 26 22.33 13.76 -22.56
C ARG A 26 22.91 12.66 -23.43
N SER A 27 22.91 11.44 -22.93
CA SER A 27 23.31 10.25 -23.69
C SER A 27 22.29 9.13 -23.51
N THR A 28 22.08 8.33 -24.55
CA THR A 28 21.30 7.10 -24.43
C THR A 28 21.97 6.16 -23.43
N LEU A 29 21.17 5.45 -22.63
CA LEU A 29 21.67 4.38 -21.77
C LEU A 29 22.31 3.28 -22.62
N SER A 30 23.35 2.63 -22.08
CA SER A 30 23.79 1.37 -22.67
C SER A 30 22.71 0.30 -22.51
N ASP A 31 22.79 -0.78 -23.29
CA ASP A 31 21.85 -1.91 -23.17
C ASP A 31 21.79 -2.45 -21.74
N SER A 32 22.94 -2.58 -21.07
CA SER A 32 23.00 -3.06 -19.68
C SER A 32 22.34 -2.08 -18.69
N GLU A 33 22.53 -0.77 -18.87
CA GLU A 33 21.90 0.26 -18.02
C GLU A 33 20.39 0.34 -18.25
N TYR A 34 19.97 0.23 -19.51
CA TYR A 34 18.57 0.18 -19.90
C TYR A 34 17.88 -1.03 -19.28
N GLU A 35 18.42 -2.24 -19.46
CA GLU A 35 17.85 -3.47 -18.91
C GLU A 35 17.77 -3.43 -17.39
N ALA A 36 18.81 -2.93 -16.71
CA ALA A 36 18.81 -2.75 -15.26
C ALA A 36 17.73 -1.75 -14.80
N THR A 37 17.54 -0.66 -15.53
CA THR A 37 16.52 0.36 -15.21
C THR A 37 15.11 -0.21 -15.38
N ILE A 38 14.86 -0.93 -16.48
CA ILE A 38 13.57 -1.59 -16.73
C ILE A 38 13.29 -2.66 -15.66
N ASP A 39 14.30 -3.44 -15.26
CA ASP A 39 14.16 -4.47 -14.23
C ASP A 39 13.80 -3.88 -12.85
N ASP A 40 14.44 -2.77 -12.47
CA ASP A 40 14.16 -2.05 -11.23
C ASP A 40 12.73 -1.47 -11.23
N TRP A 41 12.34 -0.80 -12.31
CA TRP A 41 10.98 -0.27 -12.46
C TRP A 41 9.92 -1.37 -12.45
N ALA A 42 10.16 -2.49 -13.12
CA ALA A 42 9.24 -3.62 -13.12
C ALA A 42 9.11 -4.27 -11.74
N THR A 43 10.23 -4.38 -11.00
CA THR A 43 10.23 -4.86 -9.62
C THR A 43 9.40 -3.95 -8.72
N THR A 44 9.59 -2.64 -8.86
CA THR A 44 8.82 -1.64 -8.12
C THR A 44 7.33 -1.71 -8.44
N ARG A 45 6.95 -1.71 -9.72
CA ARG A 45 5.54 -1.79 -10.14
C ARG A 45 4.86 -3.09 -9.67
N ALA A 46 5.55 -4.22 -9.75
CA ALA A 46 5.02 -5.49 -9.24
C ALA A 46 4.78 -5.43 -7.72
N ALA A 47 5.71 -4.85 -6.96
CA ALA A 47 5.55 -4.66 -5.51
C ALA A 47 4.41 -3.68 -5.18
N GLU A 48 4.24 -2.61 -5.98
CA GLU A 48 3.14 -1.67 -5.83
C GLU A 48 1.78 -2.30 -6.11
N ASP A 49 1.67 -3.15 -7.14
CA ASP A 49 0.44 -3.90 -7.42
C ASP A 49 0.07 -4.80 -6.23
N VAL A 50 1.06 -5.49 -5.65
CA VAL A 50 0.91 -6.30 -4.42
C VAL A 50 0.41 -5.46 -3.25
N ARG A 51 1.07 -4.32 -3.01
CA ARG A 51 0.68 -3.40 -1.94
C ARG A 51 -0.73 -2.85 -2.17
N LYS A 52 -1.07 -2.47 -3.40
CA LYS A 52 -2.38 -1.92 -3.77
C LYS A 52 -3.49 -2.95 -3.58
N ALA A 53 -3.28 -4.18 -4.03
CA ALA A 53 -4.22 -5.25 -3.81
C ALA A 53 -4.42 -5.51 -2.31
N LEU A 54 -3.33 -5.54 -1.53
CA LEU A 54 -3.40 -5.72 -0.08
C LEU A 54 -4.17 -4.58 0.61
N ILE A 55 -3.96 -3.32 0.20
CA ILE A 55 -4.72 -2.17 0.71
C ILE A 55 -6.22 -2.36 0.44
N GLU A 56 -6.58 -2.73 -0.79
CA GLU A 56 -7.97 -2.88 -1.21
C GLU A 56 -8.65 -4.10 -0.59
N SER A 57 -8.07 -5.28 -0.73
CA SER A 57 -8.67 -6.56 -0.29
C SER A 57 -8.46 -6.85 1.18
N GLY A 58 -7.44 -6.26 1.82
CA GLY A 58 -6.96 -6.73 3.11
C GLY A 58 -6.25 -8.08 3.02
N GLY A 59 -5.93 -8.66 4.17
CA GLY A 59 -5.26 -9.94 4.32
C GLY A 59 -4.28 -9.98 5.48
N GLU A 60 -3.68 -11.16 5.67
CA GLU A 60 -2.56 -11.36 6.57
C GLU A 60 -1.29 -10.76 5.96
N THR A 61 -0.59 -9.93 6.72
CA THR A 61 0.62 -9.26 6.24
C THR A 61 1.54 -8.86 7.37
N ALA A 62 2.86 -8.96 7.16
CA ALA A 62 3.85 -8.44 8.10
C ALA A 62 3.67 -6.94 8.37
N ASN A 63 3.18 -6.18 7.37
CA ASN A 63 2.99 -4.73 7.44
C ASN A 63 1.60 -4.33 7.97
N TYR A 64 0.89 -5.23 8.66
CA TYR A 64 -0.46 -4.96 9.15
C TYR A 64 -0.53 -3.68 10.00
N ALA A 65 0.49 -3.39 10.82
CA ALA A 65 0.50 -2.23 11.70
C ALA A 65 0.51 -0.92 10.91
N GLU A 66 1.29 -0.86 9.83
CA GLU A 66 1.33 0.27 8.92
C GLU A 66 -0.03 0.47 8.25
N LEU A 67 -0.63 -0.60 7.71
CA LEU A 67 -1.91 -0.51 7.01
C LEU A 67 -3.07 -0.05 7.91
N ARG A 68 -3.04 -0.46 9.19
CA ARG A 68 -4.06 -0.06 10.18
C ARG A 68 -3.91 1.39 10.64
N THR A 69 -2.74 1.99 10.51
CA THR A 69 -2.47 3.36 11.02
C THR A 69 -2.26 4.39 9.93
N SER A 70 -1.91 3.94 8.72
CA SER A 70 -1.66 4.79 7.57
C SER A 70 -2.96 5.38 7.04
N VAL A 71 -3.02 6.70 6.97
CA VAL A 71 -4.11 7.41 6.28
C VAL A 71 -4.19 7.05 4.79
N HIS A 72 -3.08 6.61 4.19
CA HIS A 72 -3.02 6.22 2.78
C HIS A 72 -3.70 4.88 2.48
N SER A 73 -3.98 4.05 3.50
CA SER A 73 -4.75 2.82 3.26
C SER A 73 -6.24 3.11 3.02
N GLY A 74 -6.75 4.28 3.42
CA GLY A 74 -8.18 4.63 3.34
C GLY A 74 -9.10 3.77 4.24
N HIS A 75 -8.53 2.76 4.91
CA HIS A 75 -9.24 1.77 5.73
C HIS A 75 -8.59 1.58 7.10
N GLY A 76 -7.67 2.46 7.48
CA GLY A 76 -7.03 2.45 8.80
C GLY A 76 -7.99 2.91 9.90
N TYR A 77 -7.46 3.00 11.11
CA TYR A 77 -8.16 3.60 12.23
C TYR A 77 -8.54 5.05 11.92
N LYS A 78 -9.71 5.46 12.44
CA LYS A 78 -10.09 6.87 12.47
C LYS A 78 -9.08 7.70 13.27
N SER A 79 -9.16 9.01 13.15
CA SER A 79 -8.31 9.90 13.94
C SER A 79 -8.51 9.67 15.45
N LEU A 80 -7.49 10.01 16.26
CA LEU A 80 -7.62 9.90 17.72
C LEU A 80 -8.82 10.70 18.27
N PRO A 81 -9.09 11.95 17.83
CA PRO A 81 -10.30 12.67 18.24
C PRO A 81 -11.59 11.91 17.93
N ASP A 82 -11.74 11.37 16.71
CA ASP A 82 -12.94 10.61 16.35
C ASP A 82 -13.08 9.34 17.19
N GLN A 83 -11.97 8.68 17.51
CA GLN A 83 -11.99 7.49 18.35
C GLN A 83 -12.42 7.82 19.80
N LEU A 84 -11.94 8.93 20.35
CA LEU A 84 -12.34 9.39 21.68
C LEU A 84 -13.81 9.82 21.71
N ASP A 85 -14.29 10.47 20.66
CA ASP A 85 -15.69 10.84 20.49
C ASP A 85 -16.61 9.60 20.41
N GLN A 86 -16.21 8.59 19.63
CA GLN A 86 -16.91 7.31 19.59
C GLN A 86 -16.96 6.63 20.96
N LEU A 87 -15.86 6.65 21.72
CA LEU A 87 -15.82 6.09 23.07
C LEU A 87 -16.76 6.85 24.03
N TYR A 88 -16.81 8.17 23.95
CA TYR A 88 -17.74 8.98 24.74
C TYR A 88 -19.20 8.57 24.46
N HIS A 89 -19.57 8.49 23.18
CA HIS A 89 -20.92 8.07 22.78
C HIS A 89 -21.23 6.62 23.18
N ASP A 90 -20.27 5.70 23.05
CA ASP A 90 -20.44 4.32 23.52
C ASP A 90 -20.67 4.27 25.04
N ILE A 91 -20.07 5.16 25.83
CA ILE A 91 -20.34 5.25 27.27
C ILE A 91 -21.74 5.80 27.55
N ASP A 92 -22.12 6.90 26.89
CA ASP A 92 -23.42 7.56 27.09
C ASP A 92 -24.60 6.65 26.69
N ASP A 93 -24.42 5.86 25.63
CA ASP A 93 -25.36 4.86 25.15
C ASP A 93 -25.37 3.57 25.99
N GLY A 94 -24.45 3.40 26.94
CA GLY A 94 -24.27 2.16 27.70
C GLY A 94 -23.73 0.97 26.88
N LYS A 95 -22.98 1.25 25.79
CA LYS A 95 -22.39 0.30 24.84
C LYS A 95 -20.86 0.28 24.87
N LEU A 96 -20.23 0.53 26.01
CA LEU A 96 -18.78 0.34 26.18
C LEU A 96 -18.43 -1.17 26.25
N ASP A 97 -18.83 -1.91 25.22
CA ASP A 97 -18.66 -3.34 25.04
C ASP A 97 -18.40 -3.68 23.56
N LYS A 98 -18.61 -4.94 23.15
CA LYS A 98 -18.34 -5.40 21.77
C LYS A 98 -19.36 -4.93 20.72
N THR A 99 -20.41 -4.24 21.15
CA THR A 99 -21.47 -3.69 20.29
C THR A 99 -21.26 -2.19 20.03
N GLY A 100 -20.36 -1.54 20.78
CA GLY A 100 -20.01 -0.13 20.61
C GLY A 100 -19.38 0.20 19.26
N ALA A 101 -19.63 1.41 18.78
CA ALA A 101 -19.14 1.90 17.51
C ALA A 101 -17.61 1.94 17.44
N TRP A 102 -16.95 2.24 18.56
CA TRP A 102 -15.48 2.20 18.64
C TRP A 102 -14.96 0.78 18.46
N TYR A 103 -15.51 -0.20 19.20
CA TYR A 103 -15.06 -1.60 19.12
C TYR A 103 -15.28 -2.16 17.72
N LEU A 104 -16.45 -1.96 17.13
CA LEU A 104 -16.78 -2.43 15.79
C LEU A 104 -15.86 -1.82 14.74
N GLY A 105 -15.56 -0.52 14.84
CA GLY A 105 -14.62 0.16 13.95
C GLY A 105 -13.20 -0.42 14.05
N VAL A 106 -12.66 -0.54 15.26
CA VAL A 106 -11.33 -1.15 15.49
C VAL A 106 -11.28 -2.60 15.01
N LYS A 107 -12.35 -3.37 15.28
CA LYS A 107 -12.44 -4.77 14.84
C LYS A 107 -12.41 -4.87 13.32
N ALA A 108 -13.21 -4.07 12.61
CA ALA A 108 -13.25 -4.09 11.15
C ALA A 108 -11.85 -3.84 10.52
N VAL A 109 -11.10 -2.88 11.06
CA VAL A 109 -9.73 -2.59 10.63
C VAL A 109 -8.79 -3.77 10.90
N LYS A 110 -8.93 -4.44 12.06
CA LYS A 110 -8.10 -5.60 12.42
C LYS A 110 -8.45 -6.86 11.64
N ASP A 111 -9.73 -7.05 11.30
CA ASP A 111 -10.22 -8.13 10.46
C ASP A 111 -9.76 -7.94 9.00
N LYS A 112 -9.76 -6.69 8.51
CA LYS A 112 -9.26 -6.37 7.17
C LYS A 112 -7.76 -6.60 7.06
N TYR A 113 -6.98 -6.13 8.03
CA TYR A 113 -5.52 -6.27 8.02
C TYR A 113 -5.08 -7.18 9.15
N THR A 114 -5.09 -8.49 8.91
CA THR A 114 -4.84 -9.51 9.94
C THR A 114 -3.35 -9.56 10.32
N LYS A 115 -3.09 -9.71 11.61
CA LYS A 115 -1.73 -9.90 12.11
C LYS A 115 -1.31 -11.37 11.89
N PRO A 116 -0.15 -11.63 11.29
CA PRO A 116 0.38 -12.99 11.18
C PRO A 116 0.58 -13.66 12.55
N ALA A 117 0.38 -14.98 12.60
CA ALA A 117 0.52 -15.79 13.82
C ALA A 117 1.98 -15.91 14.28
#